data_AF-A0A1A8GNE8-F1
#
_entry.id   AF-A0A1A8GNE8-F1
#
_cell.length_a   1.000
_cell.length_b   1.000
_cell.length_c   1.000
_cell.angle_alpha   90.00
_cell.angle_beta   90.00
_cell.angle_gamma   90.00
#
_symmetry.space_group_name_H-M   'P 1'
#
loop_
_entity.id
_entity.type
_entity.pdbx_description
1 polymer ?
#
loop_
_entity_poly.entity_id
_entity_poly.type
_entity_poly.pdbx_seq_one_letter_code
_entity_poly.pdbx_strand_id
1 'polypeptide(L)'
;GRKGKLELIDKRFNNPTPEDMVYIDPSPDYCLRNETTGSLGTQGRLCNKTSEGMDGCELMCCGRGYDQFKTYKHERCHCKFHWCCYVKCKRCTKIVDQFVCK
;
A
#
# COMPACT_ATOMS: atom_id res chain seq x y z
N GLY A 1 31.40 19.43 17.09
CA GLY A 1 31.96 18.68 15.94
C GLY A 1 31.34 19.21 14.67
N ARG A 2 32.13 19.44 13.61
CA ARG A 2 31.62 19.91 12.32
C ARG A 2 30.73 18.81 11.72
N LYS A 3 29.41 19.02 11.71
CA LYS A 3 28.52 18.22 10.86
C LYS A 3 28.93 18.52 9.42
N GLY A 4 29.33 17.50 8.66
CA GLY A 4 29.60 17.64 7.24
C GLY A 4 28.37 18.22 6.54
N LYS A 5 28.60 19.09 5.56
CA LYS A 5 27.52 19.65 4.74
C LYS A 5 26.93 18.51 3.90
N LEU A 6 25.61 18.33 3.93
CA LEU A 6 24.94 17.39 3.03
C LEU A 6 25.06 17.92 1.59
N GLU A 7 25.42 17.03 0.67
CA GLU A 7 25.58 17.36 -0.74
C GLU A 7 24.63 16.52 -1.59
N LEU A 8 24.17 17.09 -2.70
CA LEU A 8 23.31 16.40 -3.66
C LEU A 8 24.09 15.28 -4.36
N ILE A 9 23.51 14.08 -4.40
CA ILE A 9 24.07 12.94 -5.13
C ILE A 9 24.12 13.24 -6.63
N ASP A 10 23.04 13.78 -7.19
CA ASP A 10 22.98 14.20 -8.59
C ASP A 10 23.01 15.73 -8.69
N LYS A 11 24.14 16.25 -9.18
CA LYS A 11 24.43 17.69 -9.30
C LYS A 11 23.64 18.40 -10.40
N ARG A 12 22.84 17.68 -11.20
CA ARG A 12 21.96 18.27 -12.22
C ARG A 12 20.69 18.86 -11.63
N PHE A 13 20.33 18.46 -10.40
CA PHE A 13 19.16 19.01 -9.71
C PHE A 13 19.49 20.31 -8.97
N ASN A 14 18.48 21.17 -8.82
CA ASN A 14 18.57 22.37 -8.01
C ASN A 14 18.64 22.01 -6.52
N ASN A 15 19.15 22.93 -5.70
CA ASN A 15 19.10 22.76 -4.25
C ASN A 15 17.64 22.64 -3.78
N PRO A 16 17.31 21.70 -2.88
CA PRO A 16 15.96 21.53 -2.36
C PRO A 16 15.48 22.77 -1.62
N THR A 17 14.18 23.03 -1.72
CA THR A 17 13.47 24.07 -0.97
C THR A 17 12.98 23.52 0.38
N PRO A 18 12.58 24.38 1.33
CA PRO A 18 11.98 23.93 2.59
C PRO A 18 10.73 23.07 2.43
N GLU A 19 10.05 23.15 1.29
CA GLU A 19 8.84 22.39 0.97
C GLU A 19 9.14 20.99 0.39
N ASP A 20 10.39 20.71 0.02
CA ASP A 20 10.80 19.44 -0.58
C ASP A 20 11.13 18.37 0.47
N MET A 21 10.72 17.12 0.22
CA MET A 21 11.18 15.98 1.01
C MET A 21 12.53 15.50 0.51
N VAL A 22 13.52 15.42 1.41
CA VAL A 22 14.87 14.90 1.13
C VAL A 22 15.13 13.62 1.90
N TYR A 23 15.90 12.71 1.29
CA TYR A 23 16.35 11.47 1.90
C TYR A 23 17.86 11.30 1.69
N ILE A 24 18.51 10.59 2.60
CA ILE A 24 19.95 10.32 2.54
C ILE A 24 20.25 8.85 2.28
N ASP A 25 19.40 7.96 2.79
CA ASP A 25 19.57 6.52 2.66
C ASP A 25 18.56 5.98 1.63
N PRO A 26 18.98 5.07 0.73
CA PRO A 26 18.06 4.44 -0.20
C PRO A 26 17.04 3.60 0.56
N SER A 27 15.83 3.49 -0.02
CA SER A 27 14.82 2.57 0.53
C SER A 27 15.29 1.11 0.43
N PRO A 28 15.09 0.30 1.47
CA PRO A 28 15.39 -1.14 1.41
C PRO A 28 14.41 -1.87 0.49
N ASP A 29 14.70 -3.14 0.23
CA ASP A 29 13.71 -4.07 -0.29
C ASP A 29 12.66 -4.40 0.79
N TYR A 30 11.39 -4.20 0.46
CA TYR A 30 10.24 -4.44 1.35
C TYR A 30 9.55 -5.78 1.09
N CYS A 31 10.00 -6.57 0.12
CA CYS A 31 9.40 -7.85 -0.23
C CYS A 31 9.50 -8.88 0.90
N LEU A 32 10.64 -8.92 1.58
CA LEU A 32 10.94 -9.87 2.65
C LEU A 32 10.92 -9.18 4.02
N ARG A 33 10.64 -9.97 5.06
CA ARG A 33 10.74 -9.50 6.44
C ARG A 33 12.18 -9.15 6.76
N ASN A 34 12.39 -7.95 7.28
CA ASN A 34 13.69 -7.45 7.70
C ASN A 34 13.54 -6.70 9.02
N GLU A 35 13.97 -7.34 10.11
CA GLU A 35 13.81 -6.82 11.47
C GLU A 35 14.72 -5.61 11.73
N THR A 36 15.87 -5.53 11.04
CA THR A 36 16.80 -4.40 11.16
C THR A 36 16.16 -3.10 10.64
N THR A 37 15.41 -3.17 9.54
CA THR A 37 14.68 -2.01 8.99
C THR A 37 13.26 -1.90 9.53
N GLY A 38 12.78 -2.89 10.27
CA GLY A 38 11.39 -2.99 10.75
C GLY A 38 10.38 -3.39 9.66
N SER A 39 10.84 -3.80 8.48
CA SER A 39 9.96 -4.28 7.41
C SER A 39 9.36 -5.64 7.76
N LEU A 40 8.03 -5.77 7.65
CA LEU A 40 7.34 -7.05 7.88
C LEU A 40 7.33 -7.97 6.64
N GLY A 41 7.75 -7.47 5.47
CA GLY A 41 7.59 -8.17 4.20
C GLY A 41 6.18 -8.06 3.61
N THR A 42 5.96 -8.68 2.45
CA THR A 42 4.66 -8.64 1.75
C THR A 42 3.84 -9.92 1.82
N GLN A 43 4.40 -10.98 2.42
CA GLN A 43 3.68 -12.24 2.63
C GLN A 43 2.40 -12.01 3.46
N GLY A 44 1.30 -12.67 3.06
CA GLY A 44 0.01 -12.55 3.74
C GLY A 44 -0.76 -11.26 3.45
N ARG A 45 -0.23 -10.36 2.61
CA ARG A 45 -0.94 -9.14 2.19
C ARG A 45 -1.98 -9.46 1.11
N LEU A 46 -3.10 -8.74 1.15
CA LEU A 46 -4.06 -8.73 0.05
C LEU A 46 -3.45 -8.04 -1.17
N CYS A 47 -3.71 -8.59 -2.34
CA CYS A 47 -3.32 -8.01 -3.62
C CYS A 47 -4.50 -7.95 -4.59
N ASN A 48 -4.36 -7.13 -5.64
CA ASN A 48 -5.36 -6.93 -6.66
C ASN A 48 -4.94 -7.65 -7.95
N LYS A 49 -5.62 -8.75 -8.29
CA LYS A 49 -5.27 -9.55 -9.48
C LYS A 49 -5.41 -8.79 -10.80
N THR A 50 -6.28 -7.79 -10.87
CA THR A 50 -6.53 -7.05 -12.12
C THR A 50 -5.69 -5.78 -12.25
N SER A 51 -4.93 -5.40 -11.23
CA SER A 51 -4.07 -4.22 -11.27
C SER A 51 -2.69 -4.58 -11.79
N GLU A 52 -2.13 -3.69 -12.61
CA GLU A 52 -0.74 -3.72 -13.08
C GLU A 52 0.18 -2.87 -12.20
N GLY A 53 -0.38 -2.11 -11.24
CA GLY A 53 0.37 -1.23 -10.35
C GLY A 53 0.94 -1.93 -9.12
N MET A 54 1.42 -1.13 -8.15
CA MET A 54 2.02 -1.64 -6.91
C MET A 54 1.06 -2.45 -6.02
N ASP A 55 -0.25 -2.27 -6.16
CA ASP A 55 -1.27 -3.10 -5.51
C ASP A 55 -1.55 -4.41 -6.28
N GLY A 56 -1.05 -4.51 -7.51
CA GLY A 56 -1.14 -5.67 -8.39
C GLY A 56 -0.45 -6.88 -7.79
N CYS A 57 -1.02 -8.06 -7.95
CA CYS A 57 -0.44 -9.27 -7.34
C CYS A 57 0.98 -9.62 -7.83
N GLU A 58 1.34 -9.24 -9.05
CA GLU A 58 2.69 -9.47 -9.56
C GLU A 58 3.75 -8.67 -8.78
N LEU A 59 3.51 -7.36 -8.63
CA LEU A 59 4.41 -6.46 -7.91
C LEU A 59 4.28 -6.61 -6.40
N MET A 60 3.07 -6.68 -5.87
CA MET A 60 2.85 -6.75 -4.43
C MET A 60 3.40 -8.05 -3.82
N CYS A 61 3.25 -9.17 -4.53
CA CYS A 61 3.77 -10.45 -4.08
C CYS A 61 5.21 -10.71 -4.54
N CYS A 62 5.85 -9.74 -5.21
CA CYS A 62 7.23 -9.80 -5.68
C CYS A 62 7.54 -11.08 -6.47
N GLY A 63 6.62 -11.48 -7.36
CA GLY A 63 6.74 -12.70 -8.16
C GLY A 63 6.59 -14.03 -7.40
N ARG A 64 6.32 -14.04 -6.09
CA ARG A 64 6.13 -15.28 -5.31
C ARG A 64 4.77 -15.97 -5.55
N GLY A 65 3.88 -15.29 -6.26
CA GLY A 65 2.49 -15.73 -6.48
C GLY A 65 1.59 -15.47 -5.27
N TYR A 66 0.35 -15.94 -5.36
CA TYR A 66 -0.72 -15.67 -4.39
C TYR A 66 -1.69 -16.85 -4.29
N ASP A 67 -2.37 -16.96 -3.14
CA ASP A 67 -3.51 -17.85 -2.95
C ASP A 67 -4.82 -17.13 -3.27
N GLN A 68 -5.79 -17.85 -3.82
CA GLN A 68 -7.13 -17.34 -4.15
C GLN A 68 -8.18 -18.10 -3.36
N PHE A 69 -9.11 -17.39 -2.73
CA PHE A 69 -10.28 -17.98 -2.08
C PHE A 69 -11.49 -17.06 -2.12
N LYS A 70 -12.69 -17.65 -2.00
CA LYS A 70 -13.95 -16.90 -1.93
C LYS A 70 -14.29 -16.56 -0.50
N THR A 71 -14.78 -15.34 -0.27
CA THR A 71 -15.21 -14.90 1.06
C THR A 71 -16.43 -13.98 0.99
N TYR A 72 -17.15 -13.90 2.10
CA TYR A 72 -18.32 -13.03 2.24
C TYR A 72 -17.87 -11.62 2.62
N LYS A 73 -18.06 -10.67 1.71
CA LYS A 73 -17.91 -9.24 1.98
C LYS A 73 -19.25 -8.68 2.42
N HIS A 74 -19.31 -8.20 3.65
CA HIS A 74 -20.46 -7.48 4.17
C HIS A 74 -20.26 -5.98 3.96
N GLU A 75 -21.21 -5.32 3.32
CA GLU A 75 -21.14 -3.88 3.08
C GLU A 75 -22.49 -3.21 3.33
N ARG A 76 -22.44 -1.89 3.56
CA ARG A 76 -23.63 -1.06 3.58
C ARG A 76 -23.95 -0.65 2.15
N CYS A 77 -25.15 -0.97 1.70
CA CYS A 77 -25.62 -0.77 0.34
C CYS A 77 -26.98 -0.09 0.34
N HIS A 78 -27.42 0.40 -0.81
CA HIS A 78 -28.73 1.07 -0.98
C HIS A 78 -28.97 2.15 0.09
N CYS A 79 -27.94 2.92 0.40
CA CYS A 79 -27.98 3.98 1.39
C CYS A 79 -28.87 5.13 0.89
N LYS A 80 -29.80 5.57 1.73
CA LYS A 80 -30.65 6.73 1.51
C LYS A 80 -30.34 7.78 2.56
N PHE A 81 -30.04 8.99 2.10
CA PHE A 81 -29.94 10.15 2.97
C PHE A 81 -31.35 10.64 3.33
N HIS A 82 -31.60 10.79 4.62
CA HIS A 82 -32.79 11.42 5.15
C HIS A 82 -32.36 12.80 5.68
N TRP A 83 -32.83 13.84 5.00
CA TRP A 83 -32.57 15.22 5.42
C TRP A 83 -33.09 15.41 6.86
N CYS A 84 -32.28 16.07 7.70
CA CYS A 84 -32.39 16.29 9.15
C CYS A 84 -32.17 15.09 10.13
N CYS A 85 -31.12 14.25 10.11
CA CYS A 85 -29.76 14.37 9.60
C CYS A 85 -29.09 12.97 9.57
N TYR A 86 -29.66 11.96 8.93
CA TYR A 86 -29.08 10.60 9.00
C TYR A 86 -29.16 9.81 7.70
N VAL A 87 -28.25 8.84 7.59
CA VAL A 87 -28.19 7.92 6.45
C VAL A 87 -28.72 6.57 6.88
N LYS A 88 -29.69 6.04 6.15
CA LYS A 88 -30.23 4.69 6.36
C LYS A 88 -29.74 3.77 5.23
N CYS A 89 -28.99 2.73 5.57
CA CYS A 89 -28.49 1.73 4.63
C CYS A 89 -29.06 0.35 4.92
N LYS A 90 -29.06 -0.53 3.90
CA LYS A 90 -29.23 -1.97 4.08
C LYS A 90 -27.85 -2.62 4.27
N ARG A 91 -27.80 -3.77 4.95
CA ARG A 91 -26.60 -4.62 4.97
C ARG A 91 -26.70 -5.61 3.81
N CYS A 92 -25.78 -5.49 2.85
CA CYS A 92 -25.62 -6.46 1.77
C CYS A 92 -24.49 -7.41 2.09
N THR A 93 -24.59 -8.63 1.57
CA THR A 93 -23.52 -9.62 1.58
C THR A 93 -23.23 -10.01 0.14
N LYS A 94 -21.97 -9.96 -0.26
CA LYS A 94 -21.50 -10.40 -1.57
C LYS A 94 -20.41 -11.44 -1.40
N ILE A 95 -20.38 -12.44 -2.26
CA ILE A 95 -19.25 -13.36 -2.36
C ILE A 95 -18.22 -12.71 -3.28
N VAL A 96 -17.00 -12.54 -2.81
CA VAL A 96 -15.89 -11.95 -3.58
C VAL A 96 -14.70 -12.91 -3.56
N ASP A 97 -13.95 -12.93 -4.65
CA ASP A 97 -12.63 -13.56 -4.69
C ASP A 97 -11.62 -12.65 -3.98
N GLN A 98 -10.86 -13.20 -3.04
CA GLN A 98 -9.70 -12.56 -2.42
C GLN A 98 -8.42 -13.24 -2.87
N PHE A 99 -7.35 -12.44 -2.96
CA PHE A 99 -6.02 -12.87 -3.37
C PHE A 99 -5.01 -12.43 -2.32
N VAL A 100 -4.20 -13.36 -1.81
CA VAL A 100 -3.25 -13.11 -0.71
C VAL A 100 -1.86 -13.60 -1.12
N CYS A 101 -0.85 -12.74 -0.94
CA CYS A 101 0.53 -13.05 -1.32
C CYS A 101 1.11 -14.21 -0.51
N LYS A 102 1.84 -15.08 -1.21
CA LYS A 102 2.61 -16.19 -0.62
C LYS A 102 3.89 -15.74 0.07
#